data_AF-A0A3C0EDM5-F1
#
_entry.id   AF-A0A3C0EDM5-F1
#
_cell.length_a   1.000
_cell.length_b   1.000
_cell.length_c   1.000
_cell.angle_alpha   90.00
_cell.angle_beta   90.00
_cell.angle_gamma   90.00
#
_symmetry.space_group_name_H-M   'P 1'
#
loop_
_entity.id
_entity.type
_entity.pdbx_description
1 polymer ?
#
loop_
_entity_poly.entity_id
_entity_poly.type
_entity_poly.pdbx_seq_one_letter_code
_entity_poly.pdbx_strand_id
1 'polypeptide(L)'
;MATVGAGNHIYELIENWAKLPDGWVLGQTAIVTDSEDRVYLFNRGEHPLIVLDKDGNYLNSWGEGVLTDAHGMFIDADQNLYMPVKNNHIVLKYTREGELLMTLGVRDQPSDTGWSGNYNDPAVRAAGPFNRPSDV
;
A
#
# COMPACT_ATOMS: atom_id res chain seq x y z
N MET A 1 -21.37 -4.11 -21.39
CA MET A 1 -20.57 -4.87 -20.40
C MET A 1 -19.18 -5.00 -20.99
N ALA A 2 -18.18 -4.37 -20.38
CA ALA A 2 -16.82 -4.37 -20.90
C ALA A 2 -16.11 -5.67 -20.50
N THR A 3 -15.33 -6.24 -21.41
CA THR A 3 -14.53 -7.44 -21.17
C THR A 3 -13.05 -7.11 -21.31
N VAL A 4 -12.21 -7.68 -20.45
CA VAL A 4 -10.75 -7.50 -20.47
C VAL A 4 -10.04 -8.84 -20.57
N GLY A 5 -8.89 -8.87 -21.24
CA GLY A 5 -8.06 -10.08 -21.39
C GLY A 5 -8.10 -10.70 -22.79
N ALA A 6 -7.51 -11.89 -22.92
CA ALA A 6 -7.35 -12.61 -24.19
C ALA A 6 -7.18 -14.12 -23.99
N GLY A 7 -7.42 -14.90 -25.04
CA GLY A 7 -7.32 -16.37 -24.99
C GLY A 7 -8.32 -16.96 -24.00
N ASN A 8 -7.82 -17.78 -23.06
CA ASN A 8 -8.64 -18.44 -22.04
C ASN A 8 -8.88 -17.58 -20.78
N HIS A 9 -8.34 -16.35 -20.73
CA HIS A 9 -8.45 -15.46 -19.58
C HIS A 9 -9.18 -14.19 -20.01
N ILE A 10 -10.51 -14.31 -20.12
CA ILE A 10 -11.42 -13.22 -20.43
C ILE A 10 -12.24 -12.94 -19.19
N TYR A 11 -12.19 -11.70 -18.71
CA TYR A 11 -12.86 -11.26 -17.50
C TYR A 11 -13.92 -10.21 -17.83
N GLU A 12 -14.99 -10.19 -17.04
CA GLU A 12 -15.98 -9.13 -17.05
C GLU A 12 -15.54 -7.99 -16.13
N LEU A 13 -15.61 -6.75 -16.61
CA LEU A 13 -15.37 -5.58 -15.78
C LEU A 13 -16.61 -5.25 -14.94
N ILE A 14 -16.44 -5.24 -13.62
CA ILE A 14 -17.43 -4.75 -12.66
C ILE A 14 -16.98 -3.36 -12.18
N GLU A 15 -17.45 -2.30 -12.87
CA GLU A 15 -16.99 -0.93 -12.62
C GLU A 15 -17.27 -0.43 -11.19
N ASN A 16 -18.36 -0.90 -10.57
CA ASN A 16 -18.81 -0.49 -9.23
C ASN A 16 -18.64 -1.61 -8.20
N TRP A 17 -17.58 -2.41 -8.34
CA TRP A 17 -17.32 -3.51 -7.39
C TRP A 17 -17.07 -2.95 -5.98
N ALA A 18 -16.20 -1.95 -5.83
CA ALA A 18 -15.92 -1.32 -4.54
C ALA A 18 -17.07 -0.39 -4.11
N LYS A 19 -17.70 -0.71 -2.97
CA LYS A 19 -18.82 0.03 -2.37
C LYS A 19 -18.29 0.81 -1.17
N LEU A 20 -17.65 1.94 -1.48
CA LEU A 20 -17.08 2.83 -0.47
C LEU A 20 -18.17 3.69 0.19
N PRO A 21 -17.93 4.18 1.43
CA PRO A 21 -18.79 5.20 2.04
C PRO A 21 -18.97 6.44 1.16
N ASP A 22 -20.12 7.09 1.29
CA ASP A 22 -20.47 8.27 0.49
C ASP A 22 -19.39 9.37 0.56
N GLY A 23 -18.98 9.87 -0.60
CA GLY A 23 -17.98 10.94 -0.72
C GLY A 23 -16.53 10.46 -0.71
N TRP A 24 -16.26 9.18 -0.46
CA TRP A 24 -14.90 8.65 -0.50
C TRP A 24 -14.42 8.47 -1.93
N VAL A 25 -13.18 8.89 -2.18
CA VAL A 25 -12.55 8.82 -3.50
C VAL A 25 -11.21 8.08 -3.37
N LEU A 26 -11.02 7.07 -4.22
CA LEU A 26 -9.73 6.40 -4.36
C LEU A 26 -8.79 7.25 -5.23
N GLY A 27 -7.57 7.43 -4.73
CA GLY A 27 -6.43 7.86 -5.52
C GLY A 27 -5.65 6.66 -6.05
N GLN A 28 -4.35 6.86 -6.24
CA GLN A 28 -3.44 5.78 -6.62
C GLN A 28 -3.39 4.74 -5.50
N THR A 29 -3.72 3.49 -5.83
CA THR A 29 -3.97 2.45 -4.83
C THR A 29 -3.15 1.20 -5.13
N ALA A 30 -2.42 0.70 -4.14
CA ALA A 30 -1.85 -0.64 -4.14
C ALA A 30 -2.83 -1.63 -3.50
N ILE A 31 -2.83 -2.89 -3.94
CA ILE A 31 -3.81 -3.90 -3.53
C ILE A 31 -3.10 -5.17 -3.07
N VAL A 32 -3.52 -5.72 -1.94
CA VAL A 32 -3.25 -7.12 -1.55
C VAL A 32 -4.54 -7.78 -1.07
N THR A 33 -4.54 -9.12 -1.02
CA THR A 33 -5.63 -9.90 -0.46
C THR A 33 -5.13 -10.78 0.68
N ASP A 34 -5.96 -10.99 1.69
CA ASP A 34 -5.67 -11.94 2.77
C ASP A 34 -6.26 -13.33 2.50
N SER A 35 -6.04 -14.26 3.43
CA SER A 35 -6.54 -15.63 3.36
C SER A 35 -8.07 -15.77 3.51
N GLU A 36 -8.78 -14.69 3.81
CA GLU A 36 -10.24 -14.63 3.92
C GLU A 36 -10.87 -13.89 2.71
N ASP A 37 -10.11 -13.71 1.63
CA ASP A 37 -10.49 -12.96 0.43
C ASP A 37 -10.86 -11.49 0.72
N ARG A 38 -10.38 -10.92 1.83
CA ARG A 38 -10.50 -9.48 2.07
C ARG A 38 -9.51 -8.74 1.20
N VAL A 39 -9.93 -7.61 0.64
CA VAL A 39 -9.14 -6.79 -0.25
C VAL A 39 -8.69 -5.54 0.48
N TYR A 40 -7.39 -5.38 0.61
CA TYR A 40 -6.76 -4.25 1.28
C TYR A 40 -6.30 -3.25 0.23
N LEU A 41 -6.87 -2.05 0.27
CA LEU A 41 -6.56 -0.94 -0.61
C LEU A 41 -5.64 0.04 0.12
N PHE A 42 -4.35 0.05 -0.20
CA PHE A 42 -3.44 1.08 0.29
C PHE A 42 -3.47 2.27 -0.68
N ASN A 43 -4.34 3.22 -0.34
CA ASN A 43 -4.85 4.30 -1.14
C ASN A 43 -4.11 5.62 -0.84
N ARG A 44 -3.69 6.32 -1.90
CA ARG A 44 -3.17 7.69 -1.80
C ARG A 44 -4.33 8.68 -1.78
N GLY A 45 -4.98 8.82 -0.63
CA GLY A 45 -6.11 9.72 -0.41
C GLY A 45 -6.32 10.03 1.08
N GLU A 46 -7.50 10.56 1.42
CA GLU A 46 -7.86 10.90 2.81
C GLU A 46 -7.93 9.67 3.73
N HIS A 47 -8.20 8.49 3.16
CA HIS A 47 -8.29 7.21 3.85
C HIS A 47 -7.17 6.28 3.34
N PRO A 48 -6.03 6.19 4.06
CA PRO A 48 -4.86 5.51 3.54
C PRO A 48 -5.03 4.01 3.36
N LEU A 49 -5.60 3.31 4.34
CA LEU A 49 -5.91 1.90 4.20
C LEU A 49 -7.42 1.70 4.29
N ILE A 50 -7.98 1.03 3.28
CA ILE A 50 -9.39 0.65 3.22
C ILE A 50 -9.45 -0.86 3.05
N VAL A 51 -10.30 -1.53 3.82
CA VAL A 51 -10.49 -2.98 3.77
C VAL A 51 -11.89 -3.27 3.27
N LEU A 52 -11.98 -4.07 2.22
CA LEU A 52 -13.22 -4.53 1.62
C LEU A 52 -13.32 -6.06 1.74
N ASP A 53 -14.53 -6.60 1.69
CA ASP A 53 -14.71 -8.03 1.42
C ASP A 53 -14.55 -8.36 -0.07
N LYS A 54 -14.60 -9.65 -0.42
CA LYS A 54 -14.51 -10.16 -1.80
C LYS A 54 -15.59 -9.61 -2.75
N ASP A 55 -16.72 -9.16 -2.20
CA ASP A 55 -17.86 -8.61 -2.96
C ASP A 55 -17.83 -7.08 -2.99
N GLY A 56 -16.72 -6.49 -2.50
CA GLY A 56 -16.40 -5.08 -2.50
C GLY A 56 -17.14 -4.27 -1.43
N ASN A 57 -17.77 -4.92 -0.45
CA ASN A 57 -18.41 -4.21 0.66
C ASN A 57 -17.35 -3.67 1.62
N TYR A 58 -17.50 -2.42 2.05
CA TYR A 58 -16.64 -1.81 3.06
C TYR A 58 -16.68 -2.55 4.39
N LEU A 59 -15.50 -2.87 4.94
CA LEU A 59 -15.34 -3.49 6.25
C LEU A 59 -14.72 -2.52 7.27
N ASN A 60 -13.61 -1.87 6.92
CA ASN A 60 -12.88 -0.99 7.83
C ASN A 60 -11.93 -0.03 7.08
N SER A 61 -11.42 0.97 7.79
CA SER A 61 -10.34 1.85 7.33
C SER A 61 -9.48 2.33 8.49
N TRP A 62 -8.21 2.63 8.20
CA TRP A 62 -7.29 3.24 9.17
C TRP A 62 -6.02 3.77 8.49
N GLY A 63 -5.14 4.39 9.27
CA GLY A 63 -3.82 4.83 8.83
C GLY A 63 -3.68 6.34 8.69
N GLU A 64 -4.75 7.10 8.93
CA GLU A 64 -4.77 8.55 8.88
C GLU A 64 -3.66 9.16 9.75
N GLY A 65 -2.89 10.08 9.17
CA GLY A 65 -1.76 10.74 9.82
C GLY A 65 -0.49 9.90 10.00
N VAL A 66 -0.52 8.59 9.75
CA VAL A 66 0.63 7.68 9.96
C VAL A 66 1.15 7.09 8.65
N LEU A 67 0.22 6.65 7.79
CA LEU A 67 0.46 5.95 6.54
C LEU A 67 0.33 6.91 5.36
N THR A 68 1.21 7.90 5.31
CA THR A 68 1.26 8.88 4.24
C THR A 68 1.90 8.29 2.98
N ASP A 69 1.55 8.85 1.82
CA ASP A 69 2.17 8.52 0.53
C ASP A 69 2.17 7.02 0.19
N ALA A 70 0.98 6.42 0.20
CA ALA A 70 0.78 5.04 -0.19
C ALA A 70 1.46 4.72 -1.53
N HIS A 71 2.17 3.60 -1.60
CA HIS A 71 2.95 3.21 -2.78
C HIS A 71 2.86 1.72 -3.07
N GLY A 72 3.16 0.88 -2.07
CA GLY A 72 3.10 -0.58 -2.18
C GLY A 72 2.71 -1.17 -0.84
N MET A 73 2.20 -2.40 -0.85
CA MET A 73 1.83 -3.15 0.34
C MET A 73 2.14 -4.62 0.10
N PHE A 74 2.53 -5.33 1.14
CA PHE A 74 2.77 -6.77 1.11
C PHE A 74 2.10 -7.43 2.31
N ILE A 75 1.63 -8.66 2.16
CA ILE A 75 1.09 -9.46 3.26
C ILE A 75 1.91 -10.75 3.41
N ASP A 76 2.37 -11.03 4.63
CA ASP A 76 3.12 -12.25 4.92
C ASP A 76 2.22 -13.47 5.19
N ALA A 77 2.82 -14.65 5.37
CA ALA A 77 2.09 -15.89 5.62
C ALA A 77 1.29 -15.86 6.94
N ASP A 78 1.77 -15.10 7.93
CA ASP A 78 1.10 -14.87 9.21
C ASP A 78 0.05 -13.74 9.12
N GLN A 79 -0.29 -13.31 7.90
CA GLN A 79 -1.29 -12.30 7.58
C GLN A 79 -0.91 -10.87 8.04
N ASN A 80 0.36 -10.60 8.31
CA ASN A 80 0.79 -9.27 8.68
C ASN A 80 1.04 -8.39 7.47
N LEU A 81 0.64 -7.13 7.57
CA LEU A 81 0.76 -6.12 6.53
C LEU A 81 2.10 -5.40 6.66
N TYR A 82 2.88 -5.38 5.58
CA TYR A 82 4.08 -4.57 5.43
C TYR A 82 3.78 -3.37 4.55
N MET A 83 3.98 -2.18 5.12
CA MET A 83 3.56 -0.92 4.54
C MET A 83 4.73 0.06 4.52
N PRO A 84 5.44 0.17 3.38
CA PRO A 84 6.40 1.23 3.13
C PRO A 84 5.74 2.61 3.23
N VAL A 85 6.31 3.47 4.08
CA VAL A 85 5.95 4.90 4.14
C VAL A 85 7.09 5.67 3.49
N LYS A 86 6.97 5.82 2.16
CA LYS A 86 8.08 6.13 1.26
C LYS A 86 8.91 7.34 1.71
N ASN A 87 8.26 8.48 1.90
CA ASN A 87 8.94 9.74 2.22
C ASN A 87 9.38 9.83 3.69
N ASN A 88 8.93 8.91 4.54
CA ASN A 88 9.37 8.81 5.93
C ASN A 88 10.50 7.79 6.11
N HIS A 89 10.96 7.15 5.03
CA HIS A 89 12.10 6.22 5.01
C HIS A 89 11.96 5.01 5.94
N ILE A 90 10.74 4.54 6.13
CA ILE A 90 10.43 3.40 6.99
C ILE A 90 9.52 2.39 6.30
N VAL A 91 9.52 1.17 6.82
CA VAL A 91 8.48 0.17 6.57
C VAL A 91 7.83 -0.18 7.90
N LEU A 92 6.51 -0.12 7.95
CA LEU A 92 5.73 -0.50 9.13
C LEU A 92 5.14 -1.90 8.93
N LYS A 93 5.19 -2.72 9.97
CA LYS A 93 4.52 -4.03 10.01
C LYS A 93 3.32 -3.93 10.94
N TYR A 94 2.13 -4.24 10.44
CA TYR A 94 0.89 -4.27 11.22
C TYR A 94 0.25 -5.65 11.22
N THR A 95 -0.53 -5.97 12.25
CA THR A 95 -1.55 -7.02 12.17
C THR A 95 -2.66 -6.60 11.20
N ARG A 96 -3.53 -7.55 10.80
CA ARG A 96 -4.73 -7.23 10.00
C ARG A 96 -5.70 -6.30 10.72
N GLU A 97 -5.68 -6.34 12.05
CA GLU A 97 -6.52 -5.56 12.96
C GLU A 97 -5.97 -4.15 13.21
N GLY A 98 -4.81 -3.80 12.64
CA GLY A 98 -4.21 -2.47 12.73
C GLY A 98 -3.30 -2.24 13.94
N GLU A 99 -2.86 -3.30 14.60
CA GLU A 99 -1.84 -3.21 15.66
C GLU A 99 -0.44 -3.13 15.06
N LEU A 100 0.34 -2.13 15.45
CA LEU A 100 1.73 -1.98 15.00
C LEU A 100 2.63 -3.01 15.69
N LEU A 101 3.24 -3.88 14.90
CA LEU A 101 4.17 -4.91 15.38
C LEU A 101 5.63 -4.49 15.31
N MET A 102 5.99 -3.73 14.27
CA MET A 102 7.39 -3.40 14.00
C MET A 102 7.53 -2.15 13.14
N THR A 103 8.60 -1.39 13.37
CA THR A 103 9.10 -0.36 12.46
C THR A 103 10.50 -0.73 12.01
N LEU A 104 10.72 -0.80 10.70
CA LEU A 104 12.03 -0.94 10.08
C LEU A 104 12.50 0.43 9.61
N GLY A 105 13.65 0.87 10.08
CA GLY A 105 14.17 2.23 9.86
C GLY A 105 13.84 3.20 10.99
N VAL A 106 14.23 4.45 10.78
CA VAL A 106 13.95 5.56 11.71
C VAL A 106 13.17 6.60 10.93
N ARG A 107 11.98 6.95 11.44
CA ARG A 107 11.07 7.88 10.79
C ARG A 107 11.79 9.20 10.50
N ASP A 108 11.67 9.66 9.26
CA ASP A 108 12.26 10.92 8.76
C ASP A 108 13.80 10.95 8.77
N GLN A 109 14.45 9.80 8.86
CA GLN A 109 15.91 9.68 8.77
C GLN A 109 16.30 8.75 7.60
N PRO A 110 16.52 9.30 6.39
CA PRO A 110 17.00 8.51 5.27
C PRO A 110 18.41 8.00 5.52
N SER A 111 18.68 6.77 5.06
CA SER A 111 20.04 6.27 4.93
C SER A 111 20.85 7.10 3.93
N ASP A 112 22.13 7.34 4.23
CA ASP A 112 23.04 8.08 3.35
C ASP A 112 23.47 7.25 2.13
N THR A 113 22.56 7.12 1.17
CA THR A 113 22.82 6.47 -0.12
C THR A 113 23.58 7.38 -1.10
N GLY A 114 23.89 8.62 -0.70
CA GLY A 114 24.46 9.65 -1.59
C GLY A 114 23.49 10.11 -2.70
N TRP A 115 22.20 9.81 -2.60
CA TRP A 115 21.20 10.27 -3.57
C TRP A 115 21.04 11.79 -3.55
N SER A 116 20.98 12.40 -4.72
CA SER A 116 20.98 13.87 -4.89
C SER A 116 19.65 14.54 -4.57
N GLY A 117 18.56 13.78 -4.46
CA GLY A 117 17.19 14.31 -4.43
C GLY A 117 16.51 14.34 -5.81
N ASN A 118 17.24 14.09 -6.90
CA ASN A 118 16.72 14.03 -8.26
C ASN A 118 16.38 12.60 -8.66
N TYR A 119 15.14 12.35 -9.09
CA TYR A 119 14.68 11.02 -9.52
C TYR A 119 15.41 10.46 -10.75
N ASN A 120 16.10 11.31 -11.52
CA ASN A 120 16.90 10.85 -12.66
C ASN A 120 18.32 10.41 -12.26
N ASP A 121 18.74 10.66 -11.01
CA ASP A 121 20.07 10.32 -10.55
C ASP A 121 20.03 9.03 -9.70
N PRO A 122 20.90 8.06 -9.95
CA PRO A 122 20.96 6.86 -9.13
C PRO A 122 21.50 7.16 -7.73
N ALA A 123 21.17 6.30 -6.78
CA ALA A 123 21.93 6.22 -5.53
C ALA A 123 23.41 5.91 -5.82
N VAL A 124 24.31 6.58 -5.10
CA VAL A 124 25.76 6.46 -5.34
C VAL A 124 26.37 5.30 -4.52
N ARG A 125 25.73 4.92 -3.42
CA ARG A 125 26.18 3.84 -2.53
C ARG A 125 25.00 3.13 -1.87
N ALA A 126 25.23 1.88 -1.49
CA ALA A 126 24.31 1.17 -0.60
C ALA A 126 24.38 1.77 0.81
N ALA A 127 23.22 1.98 1.43
CA ALA A 127 23.10 2.37 2.82
C ALA A 127 21.79 1.82 3.39
N GLY A 128 21.86 1.30 4.61
CA GLY A 128 20.72 0.68 5.29
C GLY A 128 20.15 1.55 6.42
N PRO A 129 18.90 1.30 6.86
CA PRO A 129 18.00 0.32 6.27
C PRO A 129 17.30 0.85 5.01
N PHE A 130 16.88 2.12 4.95
CA PHE A 130 16.14 2.65 3.81
C PHE A 130 16.43 4.12 3.51
N ASN A 131 16.48 4.43 2.23
CA ASN A 131 16.19 5.74 1.69
C ASN A 131 15.10 5.56 0.63
N ARG A 132 13.83 5.77 1.02
CA ARG A 132 12.62 5.62 0.18
C ARG A 132 12.37 4.17 -0.28
N PRO A 133 11.89 3.29 0.61
CA PRO A 133 11.82 1.83 0.40
C PRO A 133 10.89 1.32 -0.73
N SER A 134 10.29 2.19 -1.53
CA SER A 134 9.36 1.83 -2.60
C SER A 134 9.50 2.68 -3.88
N ASP A 135 10.47 3.60 -3.93
CA ASP A 135 10.88 4.30 -5.16
C ASP A 135 12.20 3.65 -5.61
N VAL A 136 12.15 2.84 -6.67
CA VAL A 136 13.34 2.27 -7.34
C VAL A 136 13.53 2.87 -8.71
#